data_AF-A0A3B9IZH7-F1
#
_entry.id   AF-A0A3B9IZH7-F1
#
_cell.length_a   1.000
_cell.length_b   1.000
_cell.length_c   1.000
_cell.angle_alpha   90.00
_cell.angle_beta   90.00
_cell.angle_gamma   90.00
#
_symmetry.space_group_name_H-M   'P 1'
#
loop_
_entity.id
_entity.type
_entity.pdbx_description
1 polymer ?
#
loop_
_entity_poly.entity_id
_entity_poly.type
_entity_poly.pdbx_seq_one_letter_code
_entity_poly.pdbx_strand_id
1 'polypeptide(L)'
;MKKKYPFALVLFVFAMFLLSFLTAVMLTQYSFVCGMVAMAASAVLLAVVLVFIMHSSSNTMKLVSSMNQHLENATSEYMNSLPSPVAVIDSNNRFVWYNHMFSEKICSDTDLYGLDFEGFVKINLA
;
A
#
# COMPACT_ATOMS: atom_id res chain seq x y z
N MET A 1 6.26 17.13 -1.84
CA MET A 1 6.47 16.89 -0.39
C MET A 1 7.84 16.24 -0.18
N LYS A 2 8.79 16.93 0.47
CA LYS A 2 10.18 16.47 0.63
C LYS A 2 10.23 15.31 1.63
N LYS A 3 10.51 14.08 1.16
CA LYS A 3 10.81 12.90 1.99
C LYS A 3 12.07 13.18 2.85
N LYS A 4 11.91 13.74 4.06
CA LYS A 4 13.00 14.08 4.99
C LYS A 4 13.40 12.93 5.94
N TYR A 5 12.76 11.76 5.83
CA TYR A 5 12.99 10.62 6.71
C TYR A 5 14.18 9.69 6.37
N PRO A 6 14.76 9.65 5.14
CA PRO A 6 15.87 8.72 4.89
C PRO A 6 17.18 9.20 5.54
N PHE A 7 17.43 10.50 5.60
CA PHE A 7 18.72 11.01 6.09
C PHE A 7 18.88 10.87 7.62
N ALA A 8 17.82 11.17 8.38
CA ALA A 8 17.86 11.08 9.84
C ALA A 8 18.04 9.63 10.34
N LEU A 9 17.40 8.65 9.69
CA LEU A 9 17.55 7.23 10.03
C LEU A 9 18.96 6.72 9.70
N VAL A 10 19.50 7.08 8.53
CA VAL A 10 20.87 6.71 8.14
C VAL A 10 21.88 7.31 9.12
N LEU A 11 21.69 8.56 9.52
CA LEU A 11 22.54 9.22 10.53
C LEU A 11 22.47 8.49 11.89
N PHE A 12 21.30 8.05 12.33
CA PHE A 12 21.12 7.31 13.58
C PHE A 12 21.78 5.93 13.55
N VAL A 13 21.63 5.18 12.45
CA VAL A 13 22.29 3.88 12.27
C VAL A 13 23.81 4.05 12.26
N PHE A 14 24.31 5.10 11.60
CA PHE A 14 25.74 5.42 11.59
C PHE A 14 26.25 5.78 13.00
N ALA A 15 25.49 6.58 13.76
CA ALA A 15 25.81 6.91 15.15
C ALA A 15 25.82 5.67 16.07
N MET A 16 24.88 4.74 15.88
CA MET A 16 24.85 3.45 16.59
C MET A 16 26.11 2.63 16.32
N PHE A 17 26.50 2.51 15.05
CA PHE A 17 27.70 1.78 14.64
C PHE A 17 28.97 2.38 15.26
N LEU A 18 29.09 3.71 15.25
CA LEU A 18 30.20 4.44 15.87
C LEU A 18 30.27 4.23 17.39
N LEU A 19 29.12 4.24 18.07
CA LEU A 19 29.05 4.02 19.51
C LEU A 19 29.45 2.58 19.86
N SER A 20 28.97 1.59 19.10
CA SER A 20 29.33 0.17 19.26
C SER A 20 30.80 -0.12 18.94
N PHE A 21 31.40 0.63 18.00
CA PHE A 21 32.82 0.54 17.73
C PHE A 21 33.66 1.15 18.85
N LEU A 22 33.25 2.32 19.37
CA LEU A 22 33.91 2.95 20.51
C LEU A 22 33.85 2.08 21.78
N THR A 23 32.71 1.44 22.04
CA THR A 23 32.54 0.54 23.19
C THR A 23 33.48 -0.65 23.09
N ALA A 24 33.61 -1.26 21.90
CA ALA A 24 34.51 -2.38 21.66
C ALA A 24 35.99 -2.00 21.89
N VAL A 25 36.43 -0.83 21.39
CA VAL A 25 37.80 -0.34 21.58
C VAL A 25 38.08 -0.04 23.06
N MET A 26 37.16 0.64 23.76
CA MET A 26 37.32 1.01 25.17
C MET A 26 37.36 -0.21 26.10
N LEU A 27 36.61 -1.28 25.79
CA LEU A 27 36.60 -2.51 26.56
C LEU A 27 37.94 -3.26 26.48
N THR A 28 38.68 -3.13 25.37
CA THR A 28 39.98 -3.81 25.17
C THR A 28 41.18 -3.13 25.82
N GLN A 29 41.14 -1.82 26.07
CA GLN A 29 42.36 -1.05 26.39
C GLN A 29 42.32 -0.29 27.72
N TYR A 30 41.16 0.09 28.29
CA TYR A 30 41.15 1.18 29.30
C TYR A 30 40.39 0.95 30.62
N SER A 31 39.28 0.20 30.68
CA SER A 31 38.66 -0.30 31.95
C SER A 31 37.28 -0.93 31.71
N PHE A 32 36.98 -2.03 32.42
CA PHE A 32 35.70 -2.76 32.34
C PHE A 32 34.47 -1.89 32.68
N VAL A 33 34.61 -0.98 33.64
CA VAL A 33 33.51 -0.11 34.11
C VAL A 33 33.09 0.90 33.04
N CYS A 34 34.05 1.52 32.34
CA CYS A 34 33.74 2.49 31.30
C CYS A 34 33.07 1.83 30.08
N GLY A 35 33.49 0.59 29.75
CA GLY A 35 32.86 -0.22 28.71
C GLY A 35 31.40 -0.58 29.01
N MET A 36 31.08 -0.95 30.27
CA MET A 36 29.69 -1.23 30.67
C MET A 36 28.79 0.00 30.55
N VAL A 37 29.26 1.18 30.94
CA VAL A 37 28.49 2.44 30.82
C VAL A 37 28.19 2.74 29.35
N ALA A 38 29.19 2.58 28.48
CA ALA A 38 29.02 2.82 27.05
C ALA A 38 28.08 1.78 26.41
N MET A 39 28.12 0.51 26.86
CA MET A 39 27.20 -0.53 26.40
C MET A 39 25.75 -0.22 26.83
N ALA A 40 25.54 0.21 28.07
CA ALA A 40 24.23 0.67 28.54
C ALA A 40 23.70 1.85 27.71
N ALA A 41 24.55 2.83 27.39
CA ALA A 41 24.18 3.96 26.53
C ALA A 41 23.77 3.50 25.12
N SER A 42 24.47 2.52 24.54
CA SER A 42 24.11 1.95 23.24
C SER A 42 22.75 1.25 23.27
N ALA A 43 22.45 0.50 24.34
CA ALA A 43 21.18 -0.20 24.47
C ALA A 43 19.99 0.76 24.54
N VAL A 44 20.13 1.87 25.28
CA VAL A 44 19.10 2.92 25.36
C VAL A 44 18.86 3.55 23.98
N LEU A 45 19.92 3.85 23.25
CA LEU A 45 19.83 4.49 21.94
C LEU A 45 19.18 3.56 20.90
N LEU A 46 19.46 2.25 20.98
CA LEU A 46 18.80 1.23 20.15
C LEU A 46 17.30 1.14 20.44
N ALA A 47 16.90 1.21 21.72
CA ALA A 47 15.50 1.21 22.11
C ALA A 47 14.74 2.42 21.55
N VAL A 48 15.35 3.61 21.58
CA VAL A 48 14.76 4.83 21.01
C VAL A 48 14.56 4.71 19.50
N VAL A 49 15.53 4.13 18.78
CA VAL A 49 15.42 3.90 17.33
C VAL A 49 14.30 2.91 17.00
N LEU A 50 14.16 1.83 17.77
CA LEU A 50 13.06 0.87 17.58
C LEU A 50 11.70 1.53 17.75
N VAL A 51 11.51 2.32 18.82
CA VAL A 51 10.25 3.05 19.04
C VAL A 51 9.95 4.03 17.90
N PHE A 52 10.98 4.73 17.42
CA PHE A 52 10.84 5.66 16.29
C PHE A 52 10.40 4.94 15.00
N ILE A 53 11.00 3.78 14.70
CA ILE A 53 10.65 2.96 13.52
C ILE A 53 9.21 2.44 13.65
N MET A 54 8.82 1.90 14.81
CA MET A 54 7.47 1.39 15.04
C MET A 54 6.41 2.48 14.84
N HIS A 55 6.65 3.68 15.37
CA HIS A 55 5.73 4.80 15.19
C HIS A 55 5.63 5.24 13.72
N SER A 56 6.77 5.30 13.02
CA SER A 56 6.83 5.69 11.61
C SER A 56 6.15 4.67 10.66
N SER A 57 6.25 3.38 10.98
CA SER A 57 5.61 2.30 10.21
C SER A 57 4.09 2.46 10.14
N SER A 58 3.46 2.92 11.23
CA SER A 58 2.01 3.11 11.29
C SER A 58 1.48 4.16 10.30
N ASN A 59 2.26 5.20 10.02
CA ASN A 59 1.90 6.23 9.05
C ASN A 59 2.11 5.79 7.61
N THR A 60 3.11 4.94 7.36
CA THR A 60 3.38 4.42 6.00
C THR A 60 2.29 3.45 5.56
N MET A 61 1.79 2.61 6.48
CA MET A 61 0.71 1.67 6.19
C MET A 61 -0.60 2.38 5.81
N LYS A 62 -0.93 3.47 6.51
CA LYS A 62 -2.11 4.31 6.22
C LYS A 62 -2.01 5.01 4.85
N LEU A 63 -0.80 5.42 4.47
CA LEU A 63 -0.58 6.04 3.16
C LEU A 63 -0.78 5.02 2.03
N VAL A 64 -0.21 3.82 2.18
CA VAL A 64 -0.37 2.73 1.20
C VAL A 64 -1.83 2.29 1.08
N SER A 65 -2.56 2.18 2.20
CA SER A 65 -3.97 1.82 2.16
C SER A 65 -4.82 2.88 1.45
N SER A 66 -4.58 4.17 1.72
CA SER A 66 -5.29 5.25 1.04
C SER A 66 -5.00 5.28 -0.46
N MET A 67 -3.75 5.02 -0.86
CA MET A 67 -3.36 4.98 -2.28
C MET A 67 -4.04 3.82 -3.03
N ASN A 68 -4.10 2.63 -2.42
CA ASN A 68 -4.80 1.49 -3.00
C ASN A 68 -6.30 1.77 -3.16
N GLN A 69 -6.92 2.39 -2.15
CA GLN A 69 -8.35 2.74 -2.20
C GLN A 69 -8.64 3.78 -3.30
N HIS A 70 -7.76 4.76 -3.50
CA HIS A 70 -7.89 5.72 -4.60
C HIS A 70 -7.69 5.07 -5.98
N LEU A 71 -6.80 4.08 -6.10
CA LEU A 71 -6.61 3.35 -7.36
C LEU A 71 -7.83 2.50 -7.70
N GLU A 72 -8.37 1.75 -6.73
CA GLU A 72 -9.57 0.93 -6.93
C GLU A 72 -10.77 1.80 -7.37
N ASN A 73 -10.96 2.94 -6.69
CA ASN A 73 -11.98 3.92 -7.06
C ASN A 73 -11.73 4.50 -8.45
N ALA A 74 -10.50 4.89 -8.78
CA ALA A 74 -10.15 5.43 -10.10
C ALA A 74 -10.35 4.40 -11.22
N THR A 75 -10.04 3.12 -10.98
CA THR A 75 -10.30 2.05 -11.94
C THR A 75 -11.78 1.79 -12.15
N SER A 76 -12.58 1.82 -11.09
CA SER A 76 -14.04 1.66 -11.17
C SER A 76 -14.70 2.84 -11.92
N GLU A 77 -14.25 4.07 -11.63
CA GLU A 77 -14.74 5.27 -12.31
C GLU A 77 -14.31 5.32 -13.79
N TYR A 78 -13.08 4.89 -14.10
CA TYR A 78 -12.62 4.76 -15.48
C TYR A 78 -13.42 3.74 -16.28
N MET A 79 -13.66 2.56 -15.72
CA MET A 79 -14.44 1.50 -16.38
C MET A 79 -15.87 1.94 -16.67
N ASN A 80 -16.49 2.69 -15.75
CA ASN A 80 -17.83 3.24 -15.94
C ASN A 80 -17.91 4.39 -16.93
N SER A 81 -16.84 5.19 -17.07
CA SER A 81 -16.77 6.36 -17.96
C SER A 81 -16.22 6.06 -19.35
N LEU A 82 -16.00 4.79 -19.70
CA LEU A 82 -15.56 4.42 -21.05
C LEU A 82 -16.55 4.92 -22.11
N PRO A 83 -16.09 5.57 -23.20
CA PRO A 83 -16.95 6.17 -24.21
C PRO A 83 -17.69 5.15 -25.11
N SER A 84 -17.45 3.86 -24.92
CA SER A 84 -18.05 2.76 -25.68
C SER A 84 -18.84 1.84 -24.73
N PRO A 85 -19.95 1.23 -25.20
CA PRO A 85 -20.70 0.27 -24.41
C PRO A 85 -19.89 -1.01 -24.22
N VAL A 86 -19.64 -1.39 -22.97
CA VAL A 86 -18.85 -2.58 -22.60
C VAL A 86 -19.64 -3.43 -21.61
N ALA A 87 -19.69 -4.74 -21.87
CA ALA A 87 -20.21 -5.74 -20.95
C ALA A 87 -19.21 -6.90 -20.82
N VAL A 88 -19.14 -7.48 -19.62
CA VAL A 88 -18.32 -8.65 -19.29
C VAL A 88 -19.25 -9.81 -19.02
N ILE A 89 -18.94 -10.95 -19.63
CA ILE A 89 -19.72 -12.18 -19.58
C ILE A 89 -18.83 -13.26 -18.95
N ASP A 90 -19.38 -14.03 -18.01
CA ASP A 90 -18.69 -15.17 -17.43
C ASP A 90 -18.74 -16.40 -18.36
N SER A 91 -17.91 -17.40 -18.07
CA SER A 91 -17.88 -18.74 -18.67
C SER A 91 -19.26 -19.42 -18.82
N ASN A 92 -20.23 -19.08 -17.96
CA ASN A 92 -21.61 -19.56 -18.03
C ASN A 92 -22.52 -18.70 -18.90
N ASN A 93 -21.95 -17.82 -19.74
CA ASN A 93 -22.65 -16.93 -20.66
C ASN A 93 -23.58 -15.90 -19.99
N ARG A 94 -23.34 -15.58 -18.70
CA ARG A 94 -24.12 -14.61 -17.94
C ARG A 94 -23.41 -13.27 -17.86
N PHE A 95 -24.17 -12.18 -17.92
CA PHE A 95 -23.62 -10.84 -17.65
C PHE A 95 -23.17 -10.74 -16.19
N VAL A 96 -21.90 -10.41 -15.98
CA VAL A 96 -21.32 -10.19 -14.64
C VAL A 96 -20.95 -8.75 -14.38
N TRP A 97 -20.87 -7.92 -15.43
CA TRP A 97 -20.64 -6.49 -15.30
C TRP A 97 -20.96 -5.78 -16.62
N TYR A 98 -21.40 -4.53 -16.56
CA TYR A 98 -21.56 -3.66 -17.72
C TYR A 98 -21.37 -2.19 -17.30
N ASN A 99 -20.92 -1.33 -18.21
CA ASN A 99 -20.75 0.09 -17.93
C ASN A 99 -22.03 0.90 -18.17
N HIS A 100 -22.05 2.16 -17.70
CA HIS A 100 -23.20 3.06 -17.87
C HIS A 100 -23.58 3.28 -19.34
N MET A 101 -22.60 3.38 -20.23
CA MET A 101 -22.86 3.52 -21.67
C MET A 101 -23.57 2.30 -22.28
N PHE A 102 -23.31 1.10 -21.76
CA PHE A 102 -24.01 -0.12 -22.15
C PHE A 102 -25.46 -0.11 -21.66
N SER A 103 -25.70 0.30 -20.40
CA SER A 103 -27.06 0.37 -19.87
C SER A 103 -27.93 1.41 -20.59
N GLU A 104 -27.37 2.59 -20.89
CA GLU A 104 -28.09 3.68 -21.54
C GLU A 104 -28.42 3.36 -23.00
N LYS A 105 -27.45 2.82 -23.76
CA LYS A 105 -27.60 2.62 -25.21
C LYS A 105 -28.17 1.26 -25.63
N ILE A 106 -28.04 0.23 -24.78
CA ILE A 106 -28.37 -1.16 -25.16
C ILE A 106 -29.45 -1.75 -24.24
N CYS A 107 -29.42 -1.49 -22.93
CA CYS A 107 -30.34 -2.12 -21.98
C CYS A 107 -31.65 -1.37 -21.73
N SER A 108 -31.78 -0.11 -22.16
CA SER A 108 -32.98 0.72 -21.91
C SER A 108 -33.45 0.65 -20.46
N ASP A 109 -32.53 0.80 -19.50
CA ASP A 109 -32.79 0.75 -18.04
C ASP A 109 -33.23 -0.60 -17.44
N THR A 110 -33.12 -1.71 -18.18
CA THR A 110 -33.33 -3.05 -17.63
C THR A 110 -32.02 -3.59 -17.03
N ASP A 111 -32.06 -4.04 -15.77
CA ASP A 111 -30.91 -4.69 -15.14
C ASP A 111 -30.65 -6.06 -15.80
N LEU A 112 -29.49 -6.19 -16.44
CA LEU A 112 -29.08 -7.43 -17.11
C LEU A 112 -28.16 -8.30 -16.26
N TYR A 113 -27.82 -7.89 -15.05
CA TYR A 113 -26.90 -8.62 -14.19
C TYR A 113 -27.42 -10.04 -13.92
N GLY A 114 -26.60 -11.05 -14.23
CA GLY A 114 -26.94 -12.47 -14.05
C GLY A 114 -27.85 -13.08 -15.12
N LEU A 115 -28.35 -12.29 -16.08
CA LEU A 115 -29.09 -12.81 -17.23
C LEU A 115 -28.16 -13.48 -18.25
N ASP A 116 -28.72 -14.43 -19.01
CA ASP A 116 -28.01 -15.12 -20.09
C ASP A 116 -27.93 -14.23 -21.34
N PHE A 117 -26.72 -14.12 -21.89
CA PHE A 117 -26.43 -13.31 -23.07
C PHE A 117 -27.20 -13.80 -24.30
N GLU A 118 -27.30 -15.12 -24.50
CA GLU A 118 -28.01 -15.68 -25.65
C GLU A 118 -29.51 -15.35 -25.64
N GLY A 119 -30.14 -15.39 -24.46
CA GLY A 119 -31.53 -15.00 -24.28
C GLY A 119 -31.76 -13.53 -24.62
N PHE A 120 -30.86 -12.64 -24.18
CA PHE A 120 -30.98 -11.20 -24.43
C PHE A 120 -30.81 -10.82 -25.91
N VAL A 121 -29.81 -11.37 -26.60
CA VAL A 121 -29.56 -11.06 -28.02
C VAL A 121 -30.71 -11.53 -28.91
N LYS A 122 -31.32 -12.68 -28.62
CA LYS A 122 -32.47 -13.20 -29.38
C LYS A 122 -33.72 -12.31 -29.25
N ILE A 123 -33.91 -11.65 -28.10
CA ILE A 123 -35.06 -10.76 -27.86
C ILE A 123 -34.94 -9.46 -28.66
N ASN A 124 -33.71 -8.96 -28.90
CA ASN A 124 -33.47 -7.70 -29.59
C ASN A 124 -33.37 -7.82 -31.13
N LEU A 125 -33.28 -9.04 -31.68
CA LEU A 125 -33.26 -9.30 -33.13
C LEU A 125 -34.65 -9.64 -33.72
N ALA A 126 -35.69 -9.74 -32.90
CA ALA A 126 -37.07 -10.00 -33.31
C ALA A 126 -37.87 -8.69 -33.42
#